data_AF-Q1PZF2-F1
#
_entry.id   AF-Q1PZF2-F1
#
_cell.length_a   1.000
_cell.length_b   1.000
_cell.length_c   1.000
_cell.angle_alpha   90.00
_cell.angle_beta   90.00
_cell.angle_gamma   90.00
#
_symmetry.space_group_name_H-M   'P 1'
#
loop_
_entity.id
_entity.type
_entity.pdbx_description
1 polymer ?
#
loop_
_entity_poly.entity_id
_entity_poly.type
_entity_poly.pdbx_seq_one_letter_code
_entity_poly.pdbx_strand_id
1 'polypeptide(L)'
;MLNKDQKRGLTIALRIMEENIRYIEQVFNNDDYNGILYDTKCNMDEGVKREIFKRTLLIKNRIKALSERFDLEKELRDPIKEIFGKMVTL
;
A
#
# COMPACT_ATOMS: atom_id res chain seq x y z
N MET A 1 0.11 -18.68 18.89
CA MET A 1 -0.98 -17.74 18.52
C MET A 1 -0.57 -16.35 18.98
N LEU A 2 -0.86 -15.30 18.20
CA LEU A 2 -0.52 -13.92 18.59
C LEU A 2 -1.54 -13.39 19.61
N ASN A 3 -1.07 -12.59 20.57
CA ASN A 3 -1.95 -11.85 21.47
C ASN A 3 -2.56 -10.62 20.77
N LYS A 4 -3.49 -9.92 21.44
CA LYS A 4 -4.21 -8.78 20.87
C LYS A 4 -3.29 -7.64 20.43
N ASP A 5 -2.28 -7.30 21.23
CA ASP A 5 -1.36 -6.20 20.92
C ASP A 5 -0.43 -6.56 19.77
N GLN A 6 0.03 -7.81 19.71
CA GLN A 6 0.82 -8.35 18.60
C GLN A 6 0.02 -8.38 17.30
N LYS A 7 -1.26 -8.82 17.35
CA LYS A 7 -2.17 -8.76 16.20
C LYS A 7 -2.33 -7.32 15.71
N ARG A 8 -2.58 -6.37 16.63
CA ARG A 8 -2.72 -4.95 16.30
C ARG A 8 -1.45 -4.37 15.65
N GLY A 9 -0.29 -4.62 16.23
CA GLY A 9 0.99 -4.18 15.67
C GLY A 9 1.25 -4.76 14.28
N LEU A 10 0.96 -6.05 14.08
CA LEU A 10 1.08 -6.71 12.79
C LEU A 10 0.10 -6.11 11.75
N THR A 11 -1.16 -5.88 12.13
CA THR A 11 -2.15 -5.23 11.26
C THR A 11 -1.68 -3.86 10.77
N ILE A 12 -1.12 -3.04 11.66
CA ILE A 12 -0.59 -1.71 11.30
C ILE A 12 0.59 -1.84 10.33
N ALA A 13 1.54 -2.74 10.61
CA ALA A 13 2.71 -2.95 9.75
C ALA A 13 2.32 -3.44 8.35
N LEU A 14 1.41 -4.42 8.27
CA LEU A 14 0.91 -4.93 6.98
C LEU A 14 0.15 -3.87 6.20
N ARG A 15 -0.60 -2.99 6.89
CA ARG A 15 -1.31 -1.86 6.27
C ARG A 15 -0.35 -0.85 5.64
N ILE A 16 0.71 -0.46 6.36
CA ILE A 16 1.73 0.46 5.82
C ILE A 16 2.36 -0.14 4.56
N MET A 17 2.65 -1.45 4.56
CA MET A 17 3.14 -2.12 3.36
C MET A 17 2.13 -2.10 2.21
N GLU A 18 0.85 -2.33 2.49
CA GLU A 18 -0.21 -2.27 1.48
C GLU A 18 -0.34 -0.87 0.86
N GLU A 19 -0.24 0.19 1.67
CA GLU A 19 -0.25 1.58 1.19
C GLU A 19 0.94 1.89 0.28
N ASN A 20 2.14 1.47 0.67
CA ASN A 20 3.35 1.66 -0.14
C ASN A 20 3.25 0.92 -1.49
N ILE A 21 2.70 -0.30 -1.48
CA ILE A 21 2.44 -1.06 -2.71
C ILE A 21 1.45 -0.32 -3.60
N ARG A 22 0.36 0.21 -3.04
CA ARG A 22 -0.63 0.97 -3.80
C ARG A 22 -0.01 2.23 -4.40
N TYR A 23 0.84 2.94 -3.66
CA TYR A 23 1.56 4.10 -4.17
C TYR A 23 2.47 3.73 -5.35
N ILE A 24 3.24 2.65 -5.22
CA ILE A 24 4.05 2.09 -6.31
C ILE A 24 3.16 1.79 -7.53
N GLU A 25 2.06 1.05 -7.35
CA GLU A 25 1.11 0.73 -8.43
C GLU A 25 0.55 2.00 -9.10
N GLN A 26 0.29 3.07 -8.34
CA GLN A 26 -0.20 4.35 -8.87
C GLN A 26 0.84 5.10 -9.69
N VAL A 27 2.10 5.12 -9.25
CA VAL A 27 3.21 5.75 -10.00
C VAL A 27 3.44 5.03 -11.32
N PHE A 28 3.32 3.70 -11.34
CA PHE A 28 3.60 2.90 -12.55
C PHE A 28 2.40 2.76 -13.49
N ASN A 29 1.15 2.86 -13.02
CA ASN A 29 -0.02 2.80 -13.89
C ASN A 29 -0.37 4.15 -14.54
N ASN A 30 0.17 5.27 -14.03
CA ASN A 30 0.05 6.57 -14.68
C ASN A 30 1.36 6.85 -15.41
N ASP A 31 1.46 6.41 -16.68
CA ASP A 31 2.66 6.62 -17.51
C ASP A 31 3.05 8.11 -17.62
N ASP A 32 2.06 9.00 -17.54
CA ASP A 32 2.22 10.44 -17.32
C ASP A 32 1.23 10.92 -16.24
N TYR A 33 1.70 11.21 -15.02
CA TYR A 33 0.90 11.93 -14.03
C TYR A 33 1.24 13.42 -14.11
N ASN A 34 0.36 14.19 -14.74
CA ASN A 34 0.47 15.65 -14.77
C ASN A 34 -0.19 16.23 -13.51
N GLY A 35 0.62 16.43 -12.47
CA GLY A 35 0.20 17.12 -11.26
C GLY A 35 0.16 18.64 -11.48
N ILE A 36 -0.57 19.34 -10.61
CA ILE A 36 -0.65 20.82 -10.64
C ILE A 36 0.72 21.47 -10.44
N LEU A 37 1.61 20.82 -9.68
CA LEU A 37 2.93 21.32 -9.31
C LEU A 37 4.10 20.51 -9.90
N TYR A 38 3.85 19.34 -10.46
CA TYR A 38 4.89 18.47 -11.00
C TYR A 38 4.32 17.48 -12.02
N ASP A 39 5.06 17.28 -13.10
CA ASP A 39 4.81 16.19 -14.04
C ASP A 39 5.70 15.00 -13.65
N THR A 40 5.08 13.84 -13.40
CA THR A 40 5.80 12.60 -13.17
C THR A 40 5.79 11.78 -14.46
N LYS A 41 6.94 11.74 -15.16
CA LYS A 41 7.15 10.83 -16.30
C LYS A 41 7.82 9.56 -15.81
N CYS A 42 7.13 8.43 -15.89
CA CYS A 42 7.71 7.14 -15.53
C CYS A 42 8.37 6.50 -16.76
N ASN A 43 9.51 7.03 -17.20
CA ASN A 43 10.29 6.48 -18.33
C ASN A 43 11.08 5.22 -17.94
N MET A 44 10.43 4.24 -17.32
CA MET A 44 11.04 2.96 -16.97
C MET A 44 10.88 1.95 -18.10
N ASP A 45 11.90 1.11 -18.28
CA ASP A 45 11.83 -0.02 -19.21
C ASP A 45 10.67 -0.96 -18.83
N GLU A 46 9.95 -1.42 -19.85
CA GLU A 46 8.79 -2.31 -19.69
C GLU A 46 9.14 -3.64 -18.99
N GLY A 47 10.36 -4.15 -19.18
CA GLY A 47 10.86 -5.32 -18.46
C GLY A 47 11.00 -5.05 -16.96
N VAL A 48 11.50 -3.86 -16.59
CA VAL A 48 11.62 -3.42 -15.19
C VAL A 48 10.23 -3.22 -14.58
N LYS A 49 9.31 -2.55 -15.29
CA LYS A 49 7.93 -2.34 -14.86
C LYS A 49 7.22 -3.67 -14.57
N ARG A 50 7.33 -4.64 -15.48
CA ARG A 50 6.78 -6.00 -15.29
C ARG A 50 7.36 -6.72 -14.08
N GLU A 51 8.66 -6.61 -13.84
CA GLU A 51 9.30 -7.24 -12.67
C GLU A 51 8.83 -6.61 -11.36
N ILE A 52 8.68 -5.27 -11.32
CA ILE A 52 8.11 -4.57 -10.17
C ILE A 52 6.68 -5.05 -9.91
N PHE A 53 5.83 -5.15 -10.95
CA PHE A 53 4.46 -5.65 -10.81
C PHE A 53 4.38 -7.09 -10.28
N LYS A 54 5.27 -7.97 -10.73
CA LYS A 54 5.37 -9.33 -10.19
C LYS A 54 5.69 -9.32 -8.69
N ARG A 55 6.61 -8.45 -8.27
CA ARG A 55 7.01 -8.32 -6.87
C ARG A 55 5.89 -7.74 -6.01
N THR A 56 5.20 -6.70 -6.46
CA THR A 56 4.04 -6.15 -5.72
C THR A 56 2.93 -7.18 -5.58
N LEU A 57 2.64 -7.95 -6.64
CA LEU A 57 1.67 -9.06 -6.56
C LEU A 57 2.09 -10.12 -5.52
N LEU A 58 3.37 -10.51 -5.51
CA LEU A 58 3.90 -11.46 -4.53
C LEU A 58 3.73 -10.93 -3.09
N ILE A 59 4.01 -9.66 -2.85
CA ILE A 59 3.87 -9.05 -1.52
C ILE A 59 2.40 -9.00 -1.10
N LYS A 60 1.47 -8.61 -1.99
CA LYS A 60 0.02 -8.61 -1.71
C LYS A 60 -0.48 -10.00 -1.31
N ASN A 61 -0.02 -11.04 -2.02
CA ASN A 61 -0.36 -12.43 -1.70
C ASN A 61 0.17 -12.84 -0.32
N ARG A 62 1.37 -12.40 0.06
CA ARG A 62 1.93 -12.66 1.39
C ARG A 62 1.19 -11.91 2.50
N ILE A 63 0.82 -10.64 2.26
CA ILE A 63 -0.03 -9.87 3.18
C ILE A 63 -1.34 -10.61 3.41
N LYS A 64 -2.01 -11.05 2.34
CA LYS A 64 -3.25 -11.84 2.43
C LYS A 64 -3.07 -13.11 3.26
N ALA A 65 -2.04 -13.91 2.96
CA ALA A 65 -1.76 -15.14 3.69
C ALA A 65 -1.47 -14.91 5.18
N LEU A 66 -0.75 -13.83 5.52
CA LEU A 66 -0.48 -13.46 6.91
C LEU A 66 -1.76 -13.01 7.63
N SER A 67 -2.59 -12.19 6.97
CA SER A 67 -3.87 -11.73 7.52
C SER A 67 -4.83 -12.89 7.80
N GLU A 68 -4.91 -13.86 6.89
CA GLU A 68 -5.71 -15.08 7.06
C GLU A 68 -5.14 -15.98 8.17
N ARG A 69 -3.82 -16.22 8.17
CA ARG A 69 -3.15 -17.07 9.17
C ARG A 69 -3.30 -16.57 10.59
N PHE A 70 -3.28 -15.25 10.78
CA PHE A 70 -3.33 -14.65 12.11
C PHE A 70 -4.71 -14.09 12.48
N ASP A 71 -5.71 -14.25 11.61
CA ASP A 71 -7.06 -13.73 11.81
C ASP A 71 -7.00 -12.25 12.24
N LEU A 72 -6.44 -11.45 11.34
CA LEU A 72 -6.24 -10.02 11.55
C LEU A 72 -7.49 -9.23 11.15
N GLU A 73 -7.90 -8.30 12.02
CA GLU A 73 -9.07 -7.46 11.78
C GLU A 73 -8.85 -6.55 10.55
N LYS A 74 -9.81 -6.58 9.63
CA LYS A 74 -9.94 -5.59 8.56
C LYS A 74 -10.68 -4.38 9.10
N GLU A 75 -9.98 -3.29 9.38
CA GLU A 75 -10.67 -2.02 9.64
C GLU A 75 -11.25 -1.48 8.33
N LEU A 76 -12.55 -1.21 8.34
CA LEU A 76 -13.17 -0.35 7.34
C LEU A 76 -12.58 1.05 7.48
N ARG A 77 -11.89 1.52 6.43
CA ARG A 77 -11.46 2.90 6.39
C ARG A 77 -12.68 3.79 6.24
N ASP A 78 -12.86 4.68 7.20
CA ASP A 78 -13.67 5.88 7.03
C ASP A 78 -12.82 6.90 6.23
N PRO A 79 -13.19 7.24 4.99
CA PRO A 79 -12.44 8.18 4.16
C PRO A 79 -12.25 9.53 4.84
N ILE A 80 -13.18 9.94 5.70
CA ILE A 80 -13.16 11.22 6.40
C ILE A 80 -12.05 11.23 7.45
N LYS A 81 -11.91 10.15 8.23
CA LYS A 81 -10.83 10.02 9.24
C LYS A 81 -9.43 10.01 8.61
N GLU A 82 -9.30 9.44 7.41
CA GLU A 82 -8.03 9.44 6.69
C GLU A 82 -7.60 10.84 6.24
N ILE A 83 -8.56 11.68 5.82
CA ILE A 83 -8.30 13.07 5.44
C ILE A 83 -7.88 13.88 6.68
N PHE A 84 -8.63 13.80 7.77
CA PHE A 84 -8.30 14.54 9.00
C PHE A 84 -6.96 14.12 9.60
N GLY A 85 -6.63 12.82 9.59
CA GLY A 85 -5.34 12.33 10.06
C GLY A 85 -4.14 12.86 9.27
N LYS A 86 -4.31 13.15 7.98
CA LYS A 86 -3.27 13.75 7.12
C LYS A 86 -3.20 15.28 7.24
N MET A 87 -4.29 15.93 7.63
CA MET A 87 -4.36 17.39 7.81
C MET A 87 -3.78 17.87 9.14
N VAL A 88 -3.77 17.05 10.19
CA VAL A 88 -3.22 17.42 11.51
C VAL A 88 -1.68 17.45 11.52
N THR A 89 -1.04 16.88 10.50
CA THR A 89 0.42 16.79 10.34
C THR A 89 1.02 17.84 9.40
N LEU A 90 0.22 18.80 8.92
CA LEU A 90 0.65 19.99 8.17
C LEU A 90 0.61 21.23 9.08
#